data_AF-A0A2M6VZW1-F1
#
_entry.id   AF-A0A2M6VZW1-F1
#
_cell.length_a   1.000
_cell.length_b   1.000
_cell.length_c   1.000
_cell.angle_alpha   90.00
_cell.angle_beta   90.00
_cell.angle_gamma   90.00
#
_symmetry.space_group_name_H-M   'P 1'
#
loop_
_entity.id
_entity.type
_entity.pdbx_description
1 polymer ?
#
loop_
_entity_poly.entity_id
_entity_poly.type
_entity_poly.pdbx_seq_one_letter_code
_entity_poly.pdbx_strand_id
1 'polypeptide(L)'
;NQKELARRFIDAGANAVVGAHPHVVQEYEVYRRVPIYYSLGNFVFDQYFDEEVKKGIIVKMLFSKDGFVSAEVTHTELTQDGRVCPRVL
;
A
#
# COMPACT_ATOMS: atom_id res chain seq x y z
N ASN A 1 -0.64 -17.37 -6.89
CA ASN A 1 -1.07 -16.58 -5.71
C ASN A 1 -0.60 -15.12 -5.89
N GLN A 2 -1.26 -14.09 -5.32
CA GLN A 2 -0.81 -12.69 -5.36
C GLN A 2 0.66 -12.52 -4.91
N LYS A 3 1.08 -13.21 -3.83
CA LYS A 3 2.47 -13.15 -3.35
C LYS A 3 3.48 -13.61 -4.39
N GLU A 4 3.19 -14.76 -5.01
CA GLU A 4 4.02 -15.34 -6.05
C GLU A 4 4.09 -14.45 -7.29
N LEU A 5 2.96 -13.87 -7.71
CA LEU A 5 2.91 -12.95 -8.85
C LEU A 5 3.71 -11.68 -8.58
N ALA A 6 3.59 -11.08 -7.39
CA ALA A 6 4.35 -9.90 -7.01
C ALA A 6 5.87 -10.16 -7.02
N ARG A 7 6.31 -11.30 -6.48
CA ARG A 7 7.72 -11.71 -6.51
C ARG A 7 8.23 -11.91 -7.94
N ARG A 8 7.40 -12.49 -8.84
CA ARG A 8 7.74 -12.62 -10.27
C ARG A 8 7.92 -11.27 -10.97
N PHE A 9 7.18 -10.22 -10.58
CA PHE A 9 7.43 -8.88 -11.11
C PHE A 9 8.78 -8.32 -10.69
N ILE A 10 9.19 -8.56 -9.44
CA ILE A 10 10.52 -8.18 -8.95
C ILE A 10 11.61 -8.97 -9.66
N ASP A 11 11.44 -10.28 -9.81
CA ASP A 11 12.37 -11.12 -10.56
C ASP A 11 12.50 -10.66 -12.04
N ALA A 12 11.46 -10.05 -12.59
CA ALA A 12 11.46 -9.45 -13.93
C ALA A 12 12.04 -8.01 -13.98
N GLY A 13 12.47 -7.45 -12.85
CA GLY A 13 13.15 -6.15 -12.77
C GLY A 13 12.33 -4.99 -12.20
N ALA A 14 11.14 -5.24 -11.64
CA ALA A 14 10.38 -4.18 -10.96
C ALA A 14 11.13 -3.67 -9.71
N ASN A 15 11.14 -2.35 -9.50
CA ASN A 15 11.74 -1.71 -8.32
C ASN A 15 10.76 -1.50 -7.16
N ALA A 16 9.47 -1.79 -7.35
CA ALA A 16 8.43 -1.89 -6.32
C ALA A 16 7.21 -2.60 -6.91
N VAL A 17 6.37 -3.18 -6.04
CA VAL A 17 5.03 -3.68 -6.42
C VAL A 17 3.99 -3.10 -5.48
N VAL A 18 2.91 -2.55 -6.03
CA VAL A 18 1.79 -1.98 -5.27
C VAL A 18 0.48 -2.60 -5.77
N GLY A 19 -0.16 -3.37 -4.90
CA GLY A 19 -1.48 -3.95 -5.08
C GLY A 19 -2.59 -3.08 -4.49
N ALA A 20 -3.81 -3.33 -4.96
CA ALA A 20 -5.04 -2.69 -4.53
C ALA A 20 -6.20 -3.69 -4.73
N HIS A 21 -7.45 -3.22 -4.53
CA HIS A 21 -8.73 -3.93 -4.69
C HIS A 21 -9.44 -4.40 -3.41
N PRO A 22 -8.80 -4.98 -2.39
CA PRO A 22 -9.51 -5.47 -1.20
C PRO A 22 -10.19 -4.40 -0.34
N HIS A 23 -9.92 -3.10 -0.59
CA HIS A 23 -10.35 -1.95 0.23
C HIS A 23 -9.89 -1.98 1.69
N VAL A 24 -9.15 -3.00 2.12
CA VAL A 24 -8.50 -3.11 3.43
C VAL A 24 -6.98 -3.09 3.28
N VAL A 25 -6.28 -2.57 4.27
CA VAL A 25 -4.82 -2.62 4.30
C VAL A 25 -4.40 -4.07 4.45
N GLN A 26 -3.53 -4.54 3.56
CA GLN A 26 -2.91 -5.86 3.67
C GLN A 26 -1.45 -5.72 4.08
N GLU A 27 -0.84 -6.86 4.41
CA GLU A 27 0.59 -6.93 4.71
C GLU A 27 1.44 -6.37 3.56
N TYR A 28 2.67 -5.99 3.90
CA TYR A 28 3.70 -5.65 2.93
C TYR A 28 4.96 -6.45 3.28
N GLU A 29 5.77 -6.74 2.28
CA GLU A 29 7.06 -7.42 2.47
C GLU A 29 8.16 -6.77 1.65
N VAL A 30 9.41 -7.07 1.97
CA VAL A 30 10.56 -6.72 1.15
C VAL A 30 11.13 -8.00 0.54
N TYR A 31 11.11 -8.10 -0.78
CA TYR A 31 11.66 -9.23 -1.51
C TYR A 31 12.83 -8.75 -2.38
N ARG A 32 14.02 -9.37 -2.21
CA ARG A 32 15.26 -8.95 -2.91
C ARG A 32 15.55 -7.43 -2.78
N ARG A 33 15.34 -6.87 -1.58
CA ARG A 33 15.49 -5.42 -1.28
C ARG A 33 14.49 -4.50 -1.99
N VAL A 34 13.45 -5.05 -2.61
CA VAL A 34 12.38 -4.30 -3.28
C VAL A 34 11.07 -4.45 -2.49
N PRO A 35 10.34 -3.36 -2.19
CA PRO A 35 9.09 -3.43 -1.43
C PRO A 35 7.93 -3.99 -2.27
N ILE A 36 7.06 -4.73 -1.60
CA ILE A 36 5.76 -5.20 -2.11
C ILE A 36 4.68 -4.78 -1.11
N TYR A 37 3.70 -4.01 -1.55
CA TYR A 37 2.47 -3.72 -0.80
C TYR A 37 1.32 -4.49 -1.44
N TYR A 38 0.63 -5.37 -0.70
CA TYR A 38 -0.42 -6.20 -1.29
C TYR A 38 -1.78 -5.48 -1.43
N SER A 39 -2.06 -4.53 -0.54
CA SER A 39 -3.19 -3.61 -0.65
C SER A 39 -2.95 -2.39 0.22
N LEU A 40 -3.17 -1.20 -0.35
CA LEU A 40 -3.09 0.07 0.39
C LEU A 40 -4.33 0.39 1.22
N GLY A 41 -5.39 -0.42 1.12
CA GLY A 41 -6.68 -0.13 1.73
C GLY A 41 -7.50 0.88 0.95
N ASN A 42 -8.35 1.61 1.66
CA ASN A 42 -9.30 2.54 1.06
C ASN A 42 -8.82 3.99 1.18
N PHE A 43 -9.02 4.74 0.11
CA PHE A 43 -8.69 6.16 0.02
C PHE A 43 -9.88 7.02 -0.45
N VAL A 44 -10.93 6.43 -1.01
CA VAL A 44 -11.95 7.23 -1.73
C VAL A 44 -13.36 6.63 -1.71
N PHE A 45 -13.50 5.32 -1.50
CA PHE A 45 -14.80 4.68 -1.61
C PHE A 45 -15.60 4.83 -0.32
N ASP A 46 -16.86 5.24 -0.43
CA ASP A 46 -17.84 5.49 0.64
C ASP A 46 -18.37 4.20 1.31
N GLN A 47 -17.49 3.22 1.47
CA GLN A 47 -17.74 1.94 2.12
C GLN A 47 -17.64 2.09 3.63
N TYR A 48 -18.59 2.79 4.26
CA TYR A 48 -18.57 3.06 5.71
C TYR A 48 -19.15 1.92 6.56
N PHE A 49 -19.43 0.77 5.96
CA PHE A 49 -20.13 -0.35 6.62
C PHE A 49 -19.23 -1.20 7.53
N ASP A 50 -17.91 -1.08 7.41
CA ASP A 50 -16.92 -1.81 8.20
C ASP A 50 -15.73 -0.89 8.55
N GLU A 51 -15.16 -1.04 9.75
CA GLU A 51 -14.08 -0.19 10.23
C GLU A 51 -12.75 -0.42 9.51
N GLU A 52 -12.51 -1.61 8.96
CA GLU A 52 -11.29 -1.92 8.21
C GLU A 52 -11.29 -1.29 6.81
N VAL A 53 -12.45 -1.24 6.15
CA VAL A 53 -12.59 -0.59 4.83
C VAL A 53 -12.59 0.94 4.91
N LYS A 54 -12.62 1.51 6.12
CA LYS A 54 -12.38 2.95 6.33
C LYS A 54 -10.90 3.28 6.43
N LYS A 55 -10.01 2.28 6.55
CA LYS A 55 -8.57 2.49 6.77
C LYS A 55 -7.80 2.37 5.45
N GLY A 56 -6.73 3.15 5.36
CA GLY A 56 -5.78 3.07 4.26
C GLY A 56 -4.39 3.49 4.67
N ILE A 57 -3.43 3.32 3.77
CA ILE A 57 -2.08 3.84 3.88
C ILE A 57 -1.70 4.61 2.63
N ILE A 58 -0.97 5.72 2.83
CA ILE A 58 -0.24 6.40 1.78
C ILE A 58 1.22 5.96 1.90
N VAL A 59 1.81 5.53 0.79
CA VAL A 59 3.22 5.13 0.76
C VAL A 59 3.99 6.12 -0.09
N LYS A 60 4.96 6.79 0.52
CA LYS A 60 5.93 7.63 -0.16
C LYS A 60 7.21 6.83 -0.36
N MET A 61 7.57 6.57 -1.62
CA MET A 61 8.75 5.78 -1.97
C MET A 61 9.82 6.66 -2.61
N LEU A 62 11.07 6.42 -2.21
CA LEU A 62 12.26 7.06 -2.79
C LEU A 62 13.06 6.02 -3.59
N PHE A 63 13.45 6.42 -4.80
CA PHE A 63 14.26 5.62 -5.71
C PHE A 63 15.50 6.41 -6.13
N SER A 64 16.62 5.71 -6.30
CA SER A 64 17.84 6.21 -6.95
C SER A 64 18.05 5.47 -8.27
N LYS A 65 19.12 5.84 -9.00
CA LYS A 65 19.58 5.09 -10.18
C LYS A 65 19.91 3.62 -9.87
N ASP A 66 20.22 3.31 -8.62
CA ASP A 66 20.62 1.97 -8.15
C ASP A 66 19.42 1.17 -7.60
N GLY A 67 18.21 1.75 -7.60
CA GLY A 67 16.96 1.09 -7.22
C GLY A 67 16.24 1.73 -6.02
N PHE A 68 15.47 0.92 -5.30
CA PHE A 68 14.71 1.34 -4.12
C PHE A 68 15.63 1.81 -2.98
N VAL A 69 15.29 2.95 -2.37
CA VAL A 69 16.05 3.54 -1.25
C VAL A 69 15.28 3.42 0.05
N SER A 70 14.05 3.93 0.09
CA SER A 70 13.23 3.95 1.30
C SER A 70 11.76 4.10 0.99
N ALA A 71 10.93 3.70 1.95
CA ALA A 71 9.49 3.96 1.95
C ALA A 71 9.08 4.53 3.30
N GLU A 72 8.20 5.52 3.27
CA GLU A 72 7.54 6.10 4.42
C GLU A 72 6.03 5.81 4.31
N VAL A 73 5.44 5.35 5.39
CA VAL A 73 4.02 4.99 5.45
C VAL A 73 3.29 5.99 6.32
N THR A 74 2.24 6.62 5.76
CA THR A 74 1.29 7.43 6.52
C THR A 74 -0.04 6.70 6.58
N HIS A 75 -0.50 6.40 7.80
CA HIS A 75 -1.82 5.81 7.99
C HIS A 75 -2.91 6.84 7.75
N THR A 76 -4.04 6.40 7.21
CA THR A 76 -5.17 7.25 6.87
C THR A 76 -6.48 6.59 7.24
N GLU A 77 -7.50 7.43 7.44
CA GLU A 77 -8.88 7.01 7.64
C GLU A 77 -9.82 7.87 6.81
N LEU A 78 -10.77 7.23 6.15
CA LEU A 78 -11.88 7.87 5.46
C LEU A 78 -13.00 8.19 6.45
N THR A 79 -13.35 9.46 6.54
CA THR A 79 -14.45 9.97 7.36
C THR A 79 -15.75 10.04 6.55
N GLN A 80 -16.89 10.02 7.24
CA GLN A 80 -18.23 9.99 6.61
C GLN A 80 -18.56 11.26 5.81
N ASP A 81 -17.82 12.34 6.01
CA ASP A 81 -17.92 13.57 5.22
C ASP A 81 -17.07 13.52 3.93
N GLY A 82 -16.55 12.34 3.56
CA GLY A 82 -15.76 12.10 2.36
C GLY A 82 -14.30 12.55 2.43
N ARG A 83 -13.80 12.93 3.60
CA ARG A 83 -12.39 13.35 3.78
C ARG A 83 -11.51 12.15 4.12
N VAL A 84 -10.24 12.23 3.71
CA VAL A 84 -9.18 11.31 4.14
C VAL A 84 -8.29 12.03 5.14
N CYS A 85 -8.25 11.54 6.37
CA CYS A 85 -7.50 12.14 7.47
C CYS A 85 -6.26 11.30 7.79
N PRO A 86 -5.05 11.89 7.82
CA PRO A 86 -3.87 11.21 8.35
C PRO A 86 -4.08 10.83 9.81
N ARG A 87 -3.75 9.58 10.18
CA ARG A 87 -3.67 9.14 11.57
C ARG A 87 -2.20 9.13 12.01
N VAL A 88 -1.91 9.86 13.07
CA VAL A 88 -0.68 9.67 13.85
C VAL A 88 -0.99 8.53 14.82
N LEU A 89 -0.27 7.41 14.68
CA LEU A 89 -0.36 6.26 15.59
C LEU A 89 0.38 6.54 16.90
#